data_AF-A0A965FH64-F1
#
_entry.id   AF-A0A965FH64-F1
#
_cell.length_a   1.000
_cell.length_b   1.000
_cell.length_c   1.000
_cell.angle_alpha   90.00
_cell.angle_beta   90.00
_cell.angle_gamma   90.00
#
_symmetry.space_group_name_H-M   'P 1'
#
loop_
_entity.id
_entity.type
_entity.pdbx_description
1 polymer ?
#
loop_
_entity_poly.entity_id
_entity_poly.type
_entity_poly.pdbx_seq_one_letter_code
_entity_poly.pdbx_strand_id
1 'polypeptide(L)' 'MSDRFDLEQAILRADLEGDLNLLFDRVCNGPELSQDDMANALLGLITLNALRHEKLWNIFEDLCHQMKFKDQYEKV' A
#
# COMPACT_ATOMS: atom_id res chain seq x y z
N MET A 1 -9.87 16.17 -6.00
CA MET A 1 -11.00 15.92 -5.10
C MET A 1 -11.14 14.41 -5.06
N SER A 2 -10.79 13.79 -3.94
CA SER A 2 -10.71 12.33 -3.81
C SER A 2 -12.10 11.68 -3.85
N ASP A 3 -12.24 10.53 -4.50
CA ASP A 3 -13.47 9.71 -4.51
C ASP A 3 -13.23 8.25 -4.11
N ARG A 4 -14.28 7.43 -4.09
CA ARG A 4 -14.19 6.01 -3.69
C ARG A 4 -13.23 5.21 -4.58
N PHE A 5 -13.13 5.53 -5.87
CA PHE A 5 -12.22 4.83 -6.78
C PHE A 5 -10.77 5.18 -6.45
N ASP A 6 -10.48 6.40 -6.00
CA ASP A 6 -9.15 6.75 -5.49
C ASP A 6 -8.77 5.89 -4.28
N LEU A 7 -9.72 5.64 -3.37
CA LEU A 7 -9.50 4.76 -2.21
C LEU A 7 -9.32 3.30 -2.63
N GLU A 8 -10.15 2.78 -3.54
CA GLU A 8 -10.03 1.41 -4.05
C GLU A 8 -8.68 1.19 -4.75
N GLN A 9 -8.24 2.15 -5.57
CA GLN A 9 -6.93 2.12 -6.21
C GLN A 9 -5.79 2.23 -5.20
N ALA A 10 -5.94 3.04 -4.15
CA ALA A 10 -4.94 3.14 -3.09
C ALA A 10 -4.84 1.85 -2.28
N ILE A 11 -5.96 1.19 -1.98
CA ILE A 11 -5.99 -0.12 -1.32
C ILE A 11 -5.28 -1.16 -2.18
N LEU A 12 -5.59 -1.23 -3.48
CA LEU A 12 -4.93 -2.16 -4.40
C LEU A 12 -3.41 -1.92 -4.50
N ARG A 13 -2.98 -0.66 -4.44
CA ARG A 13 -1.55 -0.27 -4.53
C ARG A 13 -0.82 -0.35 -3.20
N ALA A 14 -1.52 -0.48 -2.09
CA ALA A 14 -0.94 -0.70 -0.77
C ALA A 14 -0.41 -2.12 -0.58
N ASP A 15 -0.58 -2.99 -1.59
CA ASP A 15 -0.09 -4.35 -1.58
C ASP A 15 1.43 -4.42 -1.34
N LEU A 16 1.80 -5.13 -0.29
CA LEU A 16 3.19 -5.44 0.10
C LEU A 16 3.57 -6.86 -0.31
N GLU A 17 2.58 -7.73 -0.59
CA GLU A 17 2.79 -9.14 -0.89
C GLU A 17 3.64 -9.32 -2.16
N GLY A 18 3.36 -8.54 -3.21
CA GLY A 18 4.16 -8.57 -4.44
C GLY A 18 5.63 -8.25 -4.22
N ASP A 19 5.93 -7.25 -3.39
CA ASP A 19 7.31 -6.85 -3.09
C ASP A 19 8.03 -7.90 -2.23
N LEU A 20 7.32 -8.50 -1.25
CA LEU A 20 7.85 -9.59 -0.43
C LEU A 20 8.10 -10.85 -1.25
N ASN A 21 7.22 -11.18 -2.19
CA ASN A 21 7.39 -12.32 -3.09
C ASN A 21 8.62 -12.14 -4.00
N LEU A 22 8.88 -10.91 -4.46
CA LEU A 22 10.08 -10.61 -5.23
C LEU A 22 11.35 -10.77 -4.39
N LEU A 23 11.35 -10.26 -3.15
CA LEU A 23 12.46 -10.45 -2.23
C LEU A 23 12.67 -11.92 -1.88
N PHE A 24 11.58 -12.67 -1.68
CA PHE A 24 11.61 -14.11 -1.41
C PHE A 24 12.21 -14.90 -2.59
N ASP A 25 11.75 -14.65 -3.82
CA ASP A 25 12.33 -15.27 -5.02
C ASP A 25 13.82 -14.96 -5.15
N ARG A 26 14.20 -13.70 -4.88
CA ARG A 26 15.60 -13.27 -4.86
C ARG A 26 16.42 -14.02 -3.81
N VAL A 27 15.86 -14.36 -2.65
CA VAL A 27 16.51 -15.14 -1.59
C VAL A 27 16.64 -16.61 -1.95
N CYS A 28 15.58 -17.21 -2.51
CA CYS A 28 15.54 -18.64 -2.80
C CYS A 28 16.26 -19.03 -4.09
N ASN A 29 16.16 -18.18 -5.12
CA ASN A 29 16.56 -18.51 -6.50
C ASN A 29 17.66 -17.59 -7.05
N GLY A 30 18.01 -16.51 -6.35
CA GLY A 30 19.01 -15.53 -6.80
C GLY A 30 20.39 -15.69 -6.15
N PRO A 31 21.38 -14.87 -6.57
CA PRO A 31 22.72 -14.84 -5.96
C PRO A 31 22.70 -14.51 -4.46
N GLU A 32 23.57 -15.07 -3.63
CA GLU A 32 23.54 -14.76 -2.19
C GLU A 32 23.60 -13.25 -1.92
N LEU A 33 22.67 -12.75 -1.08
CA LEU A 33 22.64 -11.37 -0.62
C LEU A 33 23.44 -11.27 0.68
N SER A 34 24.20 -10.19 0.85
CA SER A 34 24.80 -9.91 2.16
C SER A 34 23.72 -9.55 3.19
N GLN A 35 24.06 -9.65 4.47
CA GLN A 35 23.15 -9.22 5.54
C GLN A 35 22.77 -7.74 5.42
N ASP A 36 23.71 -6.88 5.02
CA ASP A 36 23.46 -5.45 4.81
C ASP A 36 22.53 -5.21 3.62
N ASP A 37 22.71 -5.94 2.50
CA ASP A 37 21.81 -5.83 1.34
C ASP A 37 20.38 -6.25 1.70
N MET A 38 20.24 -7.33 2.48
CA MET A 38 18.96 -7.81 2.98
C MET A 38 18.31 -6.79 3.92
N ALA A 39 19.07 -6.26 4.88
CA ALA A 39 18.58 -5.27 5.83
C ALA A 39 18.12 -3.98 5.11
N ASN A 40 18.89 -3.51 4.13
CA ASN A 40 18.54 -2.33 3.33
C ASN A 40 17.26 -2.55 2.51
N ALA A 41 17.11 -3.73 1.89
CA ALA A 41 15.89 -4.08 1.16
C ALA A 41 14.67 -4.07 2.09
N LEU A 42 14.77 -4.72 3.24
CA LEU A 42 13.68 -4.79 4.23
C LEU A 42 13.32 -3.41 4.79
N LEU A 43 14.31 -2.56 5.10
CA LEU A 43 14.07 -1.18 5.52
C LEU A 43 13.32 -0.39 4.46
N GLY A 44 13.73 -0.52 3.19
CA GLY A 44 13.03 0.09 2.06
C GLY A 44 11.57 -0.34 1.96
N LEU A 45 11.29 -1.64 2.11
CA LEU A 45 9.92 -2.17 2.10
C LEU A 45 9.08 -1.61 3.25
N ILE A 46 9.62 -1.55 4.46
CA ILE A 46 8.93 -0.99 5.64
C ILE A 46 8.58 0.49 5.40
N THR A 47 9.54 1.28 4.91
CA THR A 47 9.32 2.70 4.62
C THR A 47 8.27 2.91 3.53
N LEU A 48 8.36 2.17 2.42
CA LEU A 48 7.39 2.26 1.34
C LEU A 48 5.98 1.85 1.80
N ASN A 49 5.87 0.79 2.61
CA ASN A 49 4.61 0.35 3.15
C ASN A 49 3.97 1.39 4.07
N ALA A 50 4.76 2.08 4.90
CA ALA A 50 4.27 3.17 5.74
C ALA A 50 3.72 4.34 4.89
N LEU A 51 4.44 4.74 3.85
CA LEU A 51 4.00 5.81 2.93
C LEU A 51 2.73 5.44 2.16
N ARG A 52 2.58 4.17 1.75
CA ARG A 52 1.36 3.66 1.10
C ARG A 52 0.15 3.78 2.05
N HIS A 53 0.31 3.38 3.30
CA HIS A 53 -0.75 3.47 4.31
C HIS A 53 -1.10 4.91 4.69
N GLU A 54 -0.10 5.79 4.83
CA GLU A 54 -0.34 7.22 5.07
C GLU A 54 -1.17 7.85 3.95
N LYS A 55 -0.83 7.55 2.68
CA LYS A 55 -1.62 8.00 1.53
C LYS A 55 -3.05 7.46 1.56
N LEU A 56 -3.23 6.18 1.89
CA LEU A 56 -4.54 5.55 2.00
C LEU A 56 -5.38 6.20 3.10
N TRP A 57 -4.76 6.49 4.24
CA TRP A 57 -5.40 7.19 5.34
C TRP A 57 -5.86 8.60 4.94
N ASN A 58 -5.00 9.36 4.29
CA ASN A 58 -5.33 10.72 3.83
C ASN A 58 -6.52 10.72 2.84
N ILE A 59 -6.55 9.75 1.91
CA ILE A 59 -7.69 9.59 0.99
C ILE A 59 -8.96 9.24 1.77
N PHE A 60 -8.87 8.35 2.76
CA PHE A 60 -10.00 7.98 3.61
C PHE A 60 -10.54 9.16 4.42
N GLU A 61 -9.68 9.96 5.04
CA GLU A 61 -10.07 11.16 5.79
C GLU A 61 -10.75 12.19 4.89
N ASP A 62 -10.20 12.45 3.70
CA ASP A 62 -10.81 13.34 2.70
C ASP A 62 -12.24 12.92 2.34
N LEU A 63 -12.49 11.62 2.18
CA LEU A 63 -13.81 11.08 1.87
C LEU A 63 -14.79 11.22 3.04
N CYS A 64 -14.31 10.99 4.27
CA CYS A 64 -15.10 11.19 5.48
C CYS A 64 -15.50 12.67 5.64
N HIS A 65 -14.56 13.59 5.46
CA HIS A 65 -14.82 15.03 5.53
C HIS A 65 -15.82 15.51 4.47
N GLN A 66 -15.80 14.90 3.29
CA GLN A 66 -16.71 15.26 2.19
C GLN A 66 -18.09 14.56 2.28
N MET A 67 -18.37 13.79 3.35
CA MET A 67 -19.58 12.96 3.51
C MET A 67 -19.88 11.99 2.35
N LYS A 68 -18.90 11.72 1.48
CA LYS A 68 -19.06 10.89 0.27
C LYS A 68 -19.29 9.40 0.56
N PHE A 69 -19.27 8.98 1.82
CA PHE A 69 -19.61 7.63 2.24
C PHE A 69 -21.13 7.36 2.34
N LYS A 70 -21.98 8.39 2.46
CA LYS A 70 -23.41 8.21 2.78
C LYS A 70 -24.38 8.23 1.58
N ASP A 71 -23.99 8.81 0.44
CA ASP A 71 -24.95 9.14 -0.64
C ASP A 71 -25.40 7.96 -1.52
N GLN A 72 -24.98 6.72 -1.26
CA GLN A 72 -25.25 5.58 -2.15
C GLN A 72 -26.20 4.50 -1.60
N TYR A 73 -26.67 4.63 -0.35
CA TYR A 73 -27.63 3.67 0.22
C TYR A 73 -29.09 4.17 0.23
N GLU A 74 -29.36 5.38 -0.24
CA GLU A 74 -30.75 5.91 -0.35
C GLU A 74 -31.42 5.66 -1.71
N LYS A 75 -30.83 4.82 -2.57
CA LYS A 75 -31.45 4.38 -3.84
C LYS A 75 -31.47 2.86 -3.96
N VAL A 76 -32.18 2.20 -3.06
CA VAL A 76 -32.73 0.85 -3.26
C VAL A 76 -34.20 0.86 -2.88
#